data_AF-A0A928NAP8-F1
#
_entry.id   AF-A0A928NAP8-F1
#
_cell.length_a   1.000
_cell.length_b   1.000
_cell.length_c   1.000
_cell.angle_alpha   90.00
_cell.angle_beta   90.00
_cell.angle_gamma   90.00
#
_symmetry.space_group_name_H-M   'P 1'
#
loop_
_entity.id
_entity.type
_entity.pdbx_description
1 polymer ?
#
loop_
_entity_poly.entity_id
_entity_poly.type
_entity_poly.pdbx_seq_one_letter_code
_entity_poly.pdbx_strand_id
1 'polypeptide(L)'
;MLKEWMDKKILFLGDSITHNGLYVDFFETYLIQYYFSNYEGSIIRLGLSSETVSGLSEVEHPFPRPCLHERLDRTLAAIKPDVVFLCYGMNDGIYAALDEKRFSAFKTGLLKAIDKIHATGAEVIVMTPTPFDVHSFSVRLSDELVPDAGYQHPYKNYNDTLKAYAEWIMTLGEKEGVLKTIDLFTPMTNFLHATYERDPAYSSGDGIHPNNIGHWIMTKAIIKQLFNITLNRMPFYVQKSGPGDFFNLLWFDNETISNAWREEIGHTLPNKDIHALSVENAYAKSNRQEIIKMAREDAKRISESKWKGYRKLDFYLDGREGTLIVPENPREDGMWIWRTEFLGAFDMADMAMLKQGYYLAYYCISDMYGNAKAVKLMEEFRGFIMGYFKLSAKPILFGFSRGGLYAVNYTAKYFLYVTALYLDAPVLDINSWPRGAGVGEGTPGCWEECKMCYGLTDETADSFNQNPLDKVQALLDAAIPVILVAGDADTLVPYSENGEKFAKLYENSGKFKLILKPDCGHHPHSLEDPTPIIDFLNDCIE
;
A
#
# COMPACT_ATOMS: atom_id res chain seq x y z
N MET A 1 -4.47 14.34 -6.49
CA MET A 1 -3.81 14.19 -5.18
C MET A 1 -2.27 14.25 -5.23
N LEU A 2 -1.50 13.21 -5.63
CA LEU A 2 -0.01 13.25 -5.56
C LEU A 2 0.64 14.51 -6.16
N LYS A 3 0.20 14.92 -7.35
CA LYS A 3 0.72 16.12 -8.04
C LYS A 3 0.22 17.44 -7.43
N GLU A 4 -0.89 17.41 -6.68
CA GLU A 4 -1.48 18.58 -6.01
C GLU A 4 -0.85 18.84 -4.64
N TRP A 5 -0.01 17.92 -4.14
CA TRP A 5 0.58 18.01 -2.80
C TRP A 5 2.07 18.38 -2.83
N MET A 6 2.66 18.61 -4.01
CA MET A 6 4.10 18.87 -4.14
C MET A 6 4.53 20.20 -3.50
N ASP A 7 3.60 21.17 -3.45
CA ASP A 7 3.77 22.52 -2.93
C ASP A 7 3.02 22.75 -1.60
N LYS A 8 2.24 21.75 -1.14
CA LYS A 8 1.47 21.84 0.09
C LYS A 8 2.34 21.71 1.34
N LYS A 9 1.97 22.45 2.37
CA LYS A 9 2.44 22.29 3.75
C LYS A 9 1.59 21.25 4.47
N ILE A 10 2.22 20.15 4.84
CA ILE A 10 1.54 18.99 5.42
C ILE A 10 1.94 18.88 6.89
N LEU A 11 0.96 18.83 7.78
CA LEU A 11 1.17 18.74 9.23
C LEU A 11 0.64 17.41 9.75
N PHE A 12 1.48 16.66 10.47
CA PHE A 12 1.07 15.47 11.22
C PHE A 12 0.94 15.82 12.69
N LEU A 13 -0.25 15.62 13.25
CA LEU A 13 -0.56 15.74 14.67
C LEU A 13 -0.94 14.36 15.22
N GLY A 14 -0.41 14.06 16.40
CA GLY A 14 -0.65 12.79 17.07
C GLY A 14 0.06 12.75 18.41
N ASP A 15 0.05 11.57 19.02
CA ASP A 15 0.68 11.32 20.31
C ASP A 15 2.18 10.94 20.19
N SER A 16 2.68 10.12 21.11
CA SER A 16 4.07 9.62 21.13
C SER A 16 4.46 8.83 19.88
N ILE A 17 3.52 8.15 19.21
CA ILE A 17 3.81 7.42 17.97
C ILE A 17 4.16 8.41 16.85
N THR A 18 3.45 9.54 16.79
CA THR A 18 3.74 10.63 15.85
C THR A 18 4.91 11.50 16.30
N HIS A 19 5.16 11.59 17.61
CA HIS A 19 6.37 12.24 18.13
C HIS A 19 7.63 11.51 17.66
N ASN A 20 7.70 10.18 17.79
CA ASN A 20 8.75 9.38 17.17
C ASN A 20 8.74 9.56 15.65
N GLY A 21 7.59 9.30 15.04
CA GLY A 21 7.25 9.80 13.69
C GLY A 21 8.03 9.19 12.54
N LEU A 22 8.74 8.06 12.72
CA LEU A 22 9.45 7.38 11.62
C LEU A 22 8.55 7.05 10.42
N TYR A 23 7.26 6.78 10.63
CA TYR A 23 6.32 6.57 9.52
C TYR A 23 6.11 7.82 8.66
N VAL A 24 6.19 9.01 9.27
CA VAL A 24 6.12 10.29 8.55
C VAL A 24 7.41 10.50 7.77
N ASP A 25 8.56 10.18 8.36
CA ASP A 25 9.86 10.34 7.72
C ASP A 25 10.06 9.34 6.56
N PHE A 26 9.57 8.09 6.68
CA PHE A 26 9.52 7.13 5.57
C PHE A 26 8.57 7.58 4.47
N PHE A 27 7.40 8.13 4.84
CA PHE A 27 6.45 8.69 3.89
C PHE A 27 7.05 9.85 3.09
N GLU A 28 7.66 10.82 3.78
CA GLU A 28 8.36 11.94 3.14
C GLU A 28 9.49 11.44 2.24
N THR A 29 10.30 10.50 2.74
CA THR A 29 11.40 9.90 1.96
C THR A 29 10.89 9.31 0.65
N TYR A 30 9.82 8.51 0.69
CA TYR A 30 9.22 7.93 -0.50
C TYR A 30 8.75 9.01 -1.50
N LEU A 31 8.11 10.08 -1.00
CA LEU A 31 7.66 11.18 -1.83
C LEU A 31 8.83 11.94 -2.49
N ILE A 32 9.89 12.24 -1.74
CA ILE A 32 11.11 12.88 -2.25
C ILE A 32 11.77 12.01 -3.33
N GLN A 33 11.89 10.72 -3.07
CA GLN A 33 12.53 9.77 -3.98
C GLN A 33 11.85 9.75 -5.35
N TYR A 34 10.51 9.77 -5.39
CA TYR A 34 9.77 9.43 -6.61
C TYR A 34 8.87 10.53 -7.18
N TYR A 35 8.51 11.56 -6.41
CA TYR A 35 7.50 12.54 -6.83
C TYR A 35 7.92 14.00 -6.62
N PHE A 36 8.58 14.35 -5.51
CA PHE A 36 8.84 15.74 -5.14
C PHE A 36 10.24 16.18 -5.59
N SER A 37 10.40 16.51 -6.88
CA SER A 37 11.71 16.92 -7.45
C SER A 37 12.14 18.33 -7.09
N ASN A 38 11.18 19.24 -6.85
CA ASN A 38 11.39 20.62 -6.42
C ASN A 38 10.57 20.84 -5.15
N TYR A 39 10.84 20.04 -4.10
CA TYR A 39 10.06 20.14 -2.87
C TYR A 39 10.39 21.44 -2.14
N GLU A 40 9.56 22.46 -2.37
CA GLU A 40 9.53 23.71 -1.59
C GLU A 40 8.52 23.63 -0.44
N GLY A 41 7.65 22.61 -0.44
CA GLY A 41 6.75 22.30 0.66
C GLY A 41 7.49 21.78 1.91
N SER A 42 6.74 21.58 2.99
CA SER A 42 7.28 20.98 4.22
C SER A 42 6.29 19.99 4.83
N ILE A 43 6.75 18.76 5.08
CA ILE A 43 6.08 17.82 5.98
C ILE A 43 6.62 18.09 7.39
N ILE A 44 5.72 18.42 8.32
CA ILE A 44 6.07 18.71 9.72
C ILE A 44 5.39 17.67 10.60
N ARG A 45 6.19 16.89 11.34
CA ARG A 45 5.68 15.94 12.34
C ARG A 45 5.65 16.54 13.72
N LEU A 46 4.48 17.04 14.12
CA LEU A 46 4.28 17.74 15.39
C LEU A 46 3.48 16.92 16.40
N GLY A 47 3.85 15.64 16.53
CA GLY A 47 3.33 14.78 17.60
C GLY A 47 3.88 15.18 18.97
N LEU A 48 3.12 14.88 20.02
CA LEU A 48 3.47 15.17 21.41
C LEU A 48 3.25 13.93 22.28
N SER A 49 4.26 13.51 23.03
CA SER A 49 4.16 12.30 23.87
C SER A 49 3.00 12.37 24.85
N SER A 50 2.34 11.23 25.07
CA SER A 50 1.19 11.06 25.98
C SER A 50 -0.06 11.87 25.63
N GLU A 51 -0.08 12.62 24.52
CA GLU A 51 -1.17 13.52 24.14
C GLU A 51 -2.46 12.77 23.81
N THR A 52 -3.58 13.37 24.21
CA THR A 52 -4.94 12.93 23.89
C THR A 52 -5.68 14.01 23.10
N VAL A 53 -6.79 13.64 22.47
CA VAL A 53 -7.79 14.59 21.97
C VAL A 53 -8.98 14.70 22.92
N SER A 54 -9.25 13.65 23.70
CA SER A 54 -10.29 13.60 24.72
C SER A 54 -10.06 14.54 25.90
N GLY A 55 -8.80 14.88 26.18
CA GLY A 55 -8.40 15.65 27.38
C GLY A 55 -8.49 14.85 28.68
N LEU A 56 -8.70 13.53 28.59
CA LEU A 56 -8.73 12.64 29.74
C LEU A 56 -7.31 12.20 30.13
N SER A 57 -7.15 11.82 31.41
CA SER A 57 -5.91 11.34 32.00
C SER A 57 -6.23 10.34 33.09
N GLU A 58 -5.41 9.30 33.24
CA GLU A 58 -5.43 8.43 34.41
C GLU A 58 -5.12 9.23 35.67
N VAL A 59 -5.70 8.81 36.80
CA VAL A 59 -5.39 9.35 38.13
C VAL A 59 -3.93 9.10 38.49
N GLU A 60 -3.43 7.89 38.20
CA GLU A 60 -2.05 7.46 38.52
C GLU A 60 -1.02 7.86 37.45
N HIS A 61 -1.42 8.62 36.40
CA HIS A 61 -0.45 9.11 35.42
C HIS A 61 0.50 10.13 36.11
N PRO A 62 1.82 10.09 35.85
CA PRO A 62 2.80 10.95 36.55
C PRO A 62 2.56 12.47 36.45
N PHE A 63 1.73 12.90 35.49
CA PHE A 63 1.28 14.26 35.26
C PHE A 63 -0.02 14.22 34.44
N PRO A 64 -0.88 15.25 34.45
CA PRO A 64 -2.03 15.29 33.56
C PRO A 64 -1.60 15.13 32.10
N ARG A 65 -2.18 14.18 31.37
CA ARG A 65 -1.88 14.00 29.94
C ARG A 65 -2.09 15.31 29.18
N PRO A 66 -1.17 15.68 28.26
CA PRO A 66 -1.40 16.82 27.40
C PRO A 66 -2.63 16.56 26.50
N CYS A 67 -3.28 17.65 26.09
CA CYS A 67 -4.45 17.60 25.21
C CYS A 67 -4.17 18.49 24.00
N LEU A 68 -4.42 17.97 22.79
CA LEU A 68 -4.17 18.71 21.54
C LEU A 68 -4.81 20.09 21.55
N HIS A 69 -6.01 20.22 22.11
CA HIS A 69 -6.76 21.48 22.14
C HIS A 69 -6.08 22.60 22.92
N GLU A 70 -5.10 22.30 23.77
CA GLU A 70 -4.30 23.30 24.47
C GLU A 70 -3.40 24.09 23.51
N ARG A 71 -2.85 23.43 22.49
CA ARG A 71 -1.88 24.03 21.54
C ARG A 71 -2.41 24.23 20.12
N LEU A 72 -3.51 23.57 19.74
CA LEU A 72 -3.99 23.49 18.35
C LEU A 72 -4.14 24.87 17.68
N ASP A 73 -4.75 25.85 18.34
CA ASP A 73 -4.99 27.18 17.72
C ASP A 73 -3.67 27.90 17.42
N ARG A 74 -2.69 27.80 18.33
CA ARG A 74 -1.35 28.36 18.14
C ARG A 74 -0.60 27.63 17.03
N THR A 75 -0.69 26.30 17.01
CA THR A 75 -0.11 25.46 15.96
C THR A 75 -0.62 25.86 14.58
N LEU A 76 -1.94 25.95 14.40
CA LEU A 76 -2.55 26.27 13.11
C LEU A 76 -2.22 27.70 12.67
N ALA A 77 -2.22 28.66 13.60
CA ALA A 77 -1.87 30.05 13.30
C ALA A 77 -0.41 30.23 12.88
N ALA A 78 0.52 29.49 13.52
CA ALA A 78 1.94 29.56 13.24
C ALA A 78 2.32 28.81 11.95
N ILE A 79 1.85 27.58 11.81
CA ILE A 79 2.25 26.70 10.69
C ILE A 79 1.46 27.04 9.42
N LYS A 80 0.15 27.32 9.52
CA LYS A 80 -0.76 27.49 8.38
C LYS A 80 -0.66 26.33 7.38
N PRO A 81 -1.00 25.10 7.80
CA PRO A 81 -0.93 23.92 6.95
C PRO A 81 -2.04 23.93 5.88
N ASP A 82 -1.77 23.29 4.75
CA ASP A 82 -2.78 23.02 3.70
C ASP A 82 -3.47 21.68 3.93
N VAL A 83 -2.77 20.71 4.54
CA VAL A 83 -3.28 19.38 4.88
C VAL A 83 -2.84 19.01 6.29
N VAL A 84 -3.76 18.50 7.11
CA VAL A 84 -3.46 18.02 8.46
C VAL A 84 -3.87 16.56 8.62
N PHE A 85 -2.92 15.75 9.06
CA PHE A 85 -3.13 14.37 9.47
C PHE A 85 -3.34 14.32 10.99
N LEU A 86 -4.38 13.61 11.43
CA LEU A 86 -4.67 13.35 12.84
C LEU A 86 -4.50 11.86 13.15
N CYS A 87 -3.70 11.52 14.15
CA CYS A 87 -3.50 10.13 14.61
C CYS A 87 -3.55 10.05 16.14
N TYR A 88 -4.74 9.75 16.67
CA TYR A 88 -5.03 9.69 18.11
C TYR A 88 -5.89 8.46 18.44
N GLY A 89 -5.97 8.11 19.72
CA GLY A 89 -6.77 6.98 20.20
C GLY A 89 -6.02 6.08 21.20
N MET A 90 -4.70 5.89 21.02
CA MET A 90 -3.89 5.01 21.88
C MET A 90 -3.92 5.45 23.34
N ASN A 91 -3.76 6.74 23.61
CA ASN A 91 -3.83 7.28 24.98
C ASN A 91 -5.26 7.64 25.42
N ASP A 92 -6.16 7.95 24.48
CA ASP A 92 -7.55 8.35 24.76
C ASP A 92 -8.38 7.22 25.40
N GLY A 93 -8.09 5.97 25.03
CA GLY A 93 -8.74 4.81 25.64
C GLY A 93 -8.20 4.46 27.04
N ILE A 94 -7.13 5.13 27.49
CA ILE A 94 -6.55 4.98 28.84
C ILE A 94 -6.17 3.52 29.16
N TYR A 95 -5.85 2.74 28.12
CA TYR A 95 -5.47 1.34 28.25
C TYR A 95 -6.52 0.49 29.00
N ALA A 96 -7.78 0.91 28.99
CA ALA A 96 -8.88 0.26 29.68
C ALA A 96 -9.91 -0.30 28.69
N ALA A 97 -10.82 -1.14 29.19
CA ALA A 97 -11.93 -1.66 28.40
C ALA A 97 -12.80 -0.52 27.82
N LEU A 98 -13.53 -0.80 26.74
CA LEU A 98 -14.37 0.21 26.09
C LEU A 98 -15.39 0.77 27.10
N ASP A 99 -15.41 2.10 27.19
CA ASP A 99 -16.33 2.85 28.04
C ASP A 99 -16.98 3.95 27.22
N GLU A 100 -18.29 4.12 27.40
CA GLU A 100 -19.09 5.05 26.61
C GLU A 100 -18.70 6.51 26.85
N LYS A 101 -18.36 6.88 28.09
CA LYS A 101 -17.98 8.26 28.44
C LYS A 101 -16.61 8.60 27.85
N ARG A 102 -15.62 7.71 27.99
CA ARG A 102 -14.30 7.88 27.36
C ARG A 102 -14.43 7.95 25.84
N PHE A 103 -15.19 7.05 25.24
CA PHE A 103 -15.39 7.04 23.80
C PHE A 103 -16.10 8.33 23.32
N SER A 104 -17.11 8.80 24.04
CA SER A 104 -17.78 10.07 23.74
C SER A 104 -16.83 11.27 23.84
N ALA A 105 -15.97 11.31 24.85
CA ALA A 105 -14.94 12.35 24.99
C ALA A 105 -13.94 12.32 23.84
N PHE A 106 -13.48 11.12 23.42
CA PHE A 106 -12.63 10.95 22.25
C PHE A 106 -13.30 11.48 20.97
N LYS A 107 -14.54 11.04 20.69
CA LYS A 107 -15.29 11.50 19.51
C LYS A 107 -15.44 13.02 19.49
N THR A 108 -15.82 13.59 20.63
CA THR A 108 -16.03 15.04 20.77
C THR A 108 -14.71 15.80 20.56
N GLY A 109 -13.61 15.33 21.14
CA GLY A 109 -12.29 15.94 20.98
C GLY A 109 -11.81 15.89 19.53
N LEU A 110 -11.94 14.73 18.87
CA LEU A 110 -11.51 14.57 17.49
C LEU A 110 -12.34 15.44 16.53
N LEU A 111 -13.68 15.42 16.64
CA LEU A 111 -14.57 16.27 15.83
C LEU A 111 -14.27 17.76 16.05
N LYS A 112 -14.04 18.19 17.29
CA LYS A 112 -13.64 19.58 17.59
C LYS A 112 -12.30 19.95 16.95
N ALA A 113 -11.35 19.01 16.86
CA ALA A 113 -10.08 19.26 16.19
C ALA A 113 -10.28 19.41 14.68
N ILE A 114 -11.10 18.53 14.08
CA ILE A 114 -11.48 18.60 12.67
C ILE A 114 -12.13 19.95 12.35
N ASP A 115 -13.12 20.38 13.13
CA ASP A 115 -13.80 21.67 12.94
C ASP A 115 -12.82 22.86 12.96
N LYS A 116 -11.88 22.86 13.91
CA LYS A 116 -10.88 23.92 14.05
C LYS A 116 -9.92 23.97 12.87
N ILE A 117 -9.50 22.81 12.36
CA ILE A 117 -8.60 22.73 11.20
C ILE A 117 -9.35 23.14 9.93
N HIS A 118 -10.57 22.64 9.74
CA HIS A 118 -11.39 23.00 8.60
C HIS A 118 -11.69 24.51 8.57
N ALA A 119 -11.87 25.15 9.73
CA ALA A 119 -12.04 26.60 9.84
C ALA A 119 -10.83 27.42 9.34
N THR A 120 -9.63 26.83 9.21
CA THR A 120 -8.47 27.49 8.60
C THR A 120 -8.38 27.31 7.10
N GLY A 121 -9.30 26.53 6.49
CA GLY A 121 -9.28 26.15 5.08
C GLY A 121 -8.36 24.96 4.76
N ALA A 122 -7.80 24.29 5.77
CA ALA A 122 -6.93 23.13 5.58
C ALA A 122 -7.77 21.84 5.40
N GLU A 123 -7.29 20.94 4.55
CA GLU A 123 -7.85 19.60 4.38
C GLU A 123 -7.51 18.71 5.59
N VAL A 124 -8.44 17.86 6.03
CA VAL A 124 -8.22 16.97 7.18
C VAL A 124 -8.21 15.50 6.76
N ILE A 125 -7.17 14.79 7.19
CA ILE A 125 -7.06 13.33 7.07
C ILE A 125 -6.99 12.74 8.46
N VAL A 126 -7.81 11.71 8.71
CA VAL A 126 -7.89 11.05 10.02
C VAL A 126 -7.38 9.63 9.89
N MET A 127 -6.36 9.28 10.68
CA MET A 127 -5.78 7.95 10.75
C MET A 127 -6.31 7.22 11.98
N THR A 128 -6.62 5.94 11.84
CA THR A 128 -7.01 5.11 12.99
C THR A 128 -5.82 4.94 13.95
N PRO A 129 -6.05 4.68 15.25
CA PRO A 129 -4.97 4.25 16.14
C PRO A 129 -4.35 2.94 15.64
N THR A 130 -3.08 2.71 15.97
CA THR A 130 -2.39 1.43 15.76
C THR A 130 -2.84 0.41 16.82
N PRO A 131 -2.69 -0.91 16.60
CA PRO A 131 -2.99 -1.90 17.63
C PRO A 131 -2.00 -1.82 18.80
N PHE A 132 -2.47 -2.25 19.97
CA PHE A 132 -1.66 -2.54 21.15
C PHE A 132 -1.17 -4.00 21.09
N ASP A 133 0.14 -4.19 21.02
CA ASP A 133 0.74 -5.51 20.94
C ASP A 133 1.06 -6.07 22.33
N VAL A 134 0.12 -6.89 22.82
CA VAL A 134 0.21 -7.57 24.12
C VAL A 134 1.42 -8.50 24.24
N HIS A 135 1.95 -9.02 23.13
CA HIS A 135 3.07 -9.97 23.15
C HIS A 135 4.41 -9.27 23.41
N SER A 136 4.54 -8.03 22.95
CA SER A 136 5.75 -7.22 23.15
C SER A 136 5.70 -6.37 24.43
N PHE A 137 4.54 -6.29 25.08
CA PHE A 137 4.38 -5.49 26.29
C PHE A 137 5.00 -6.20 27.52
N SER A 138 5.90 -5.53 28.22
CA SER A 138 6.73 -6.14 29.26
C SER A 138 6.10 -6.19 30.66
N VAL A 139 4.99 -5.48 30.88
CA VAL A 139 4.35 -5.36 32.20
C VAL A 139 3.10 -6.25 32.28
N ARG A 140 2.74 -6.66 33.50
CA ARG A 140 1.56 -7.47 33.78
C ARG A 140 0.29 -6.77 33.27
N LEU A 141 -0.44 -7.47 32.40
CA LEU A 141 -1.75 -7.06 31.89
C LEU A 141 -2.84 -7.28 32.95
N SER A 142 -3.85 -6.43 32.96
CA SER A 142 -5.03 -6.61 33.78
C SER A 142 -6.02 -7.58 33.13
N ASP A 143 -6.44 -8.61 33.88
CA ASP A 143 -7.47 -9.58 33.49
C ASP A 143 -8.89 -9.05 33.71
N GLU A 144 -9.05 -8.10 34.61
CA GLU A 144 -10.34 -7.56 35.03
C GLU A 144 -10.75 -6.37 34.15
N LEU A 145 -12.06 -6.17 33.97
CA LEU A 145 -12.66 -4.96 33.39
C LEU A 145 -12.52 -3.80 34.38
N VAL A 146 -11.30 -3.49 34.80
CA VAL A 146 -11.01 -2.42 35.76
C VAL A 146 -11.22 -1.10 35.03
N PRO A 147 -12.10 -0.20 35.52
CA PRO A 147 -12.34 1.10 34.89
C PRO A 147 -11.07 1.95 34.72
N ASP A 148 -10.05 1.70 35.56
CA ASP A 148 -8.82 2.48 35.70
C ASP A 148 -7.54 1.65 35.44
N ALA A 149 -7.59 0.65 34.55
CA ALA A 149 -6.45 -0.22 34.21
C ALA A 149 -5.16 0.57 33.93
N GLY A 150 -5.26 1.68 33.18
CA GLY A 150 -4.18 2.64 32.99
C GLY A 150 -2.95 2.07 32.25
N TYR A 151 -2.07 2.95 31.77
CA TYR A 151 -0.85 2.54 31.06
C TYR A 151 0.06 1.57 31.86
N GLN A 152 0.05 1.65 33.20
CA GLN A 152 0.89 0.79 34.04
C GLN A 152 0.38 -0.66 34.14
N HIS A 153 -0.93 -0.87 34.00
CA HIS A 153 -1.58 -2.20 34.09
C HIS A 153 -2.65 -2.34 33.00
N PRO A 154 -2.26 -2.26 31.71
CA PRO A 154 -3.21 -2.16 30.61
C PRO A 154 -4.12 -3.38 30.53
N TYR A 155 -5.36 -3.15 30.12
CA TYR A 155 -6.34 -4.19 29.91
C TYR A 155 -5.87 -5.14 28.79
N LYS A 156 -5.89 -6.45 29.06
CA LYS A 156 -5.36 -7.45 28.11
C LYS A 156 -6.05 -7.44 26.74
N ASN A 157 -7.33 -7.04 26.68
CA ASN A 157 -8.08 -6.94 25.43
C ASN A 157 -8.23 -5.47 24.99
N TYR A 158 -7.24 -4.62 25.27
CA TYR A 158 -7.33 -3.19 24.91
C TYR A 158 -7.54 -2.95 23.41
N ASN A 159 -7.14 -3.90 22.56
CA ASN A 159 -7.46 -3.86 21.13
C ASN A 159 -8.96 -3.85 20.82
N ASP A 160 -9.84 -4.31 21.71
CA ASP A 160 -11.30 -4.17 21.53
C ASP A 160 -11.71 -2.70 21.57
N THR A 161 -11.12 -1.91 22.49
CA THR A 161 -11.30 -0.46 22.58
C THR A 161 -10.75 0.25 21.35
N LEU A 162 -9.51 -0.08 20.96
CA LEU A 162 -8.85 0.55 19.80
C LEU A 162 -9.56 0.21 18.49
N LYS A 163 -10.07 -1.02 18.34
CA LYS A 163 -10.88 -1.44 17.21
C LYS A 163 -12.18 -0.65 17.13
N ALA A 164 -12.90 -0.47 18.24
CA ALA A 164 -14.12 0.35 18.26
C ALA A 164 -13.84 1.82 17.86
N TYR A 165 -12.67 2.36 18.25
CA TYR A 165 -12.26 3.71 17.87
C TYR A 165 -11.91 3.77 16.38
N ALA A 166 -11.18 2.78 15.87
CA ALA A 166 -10.85 2.66 14.45
C ALA A 166 -12.10 2.52 13.58
N GLU A 167 -13.03 1.63 13.93
CA GLU A 167 -14.29 1.43 13.21
C GLU A 167 -15.11 2.72 13.14
N TRP A 168 -15.20 3.48 14.24
CA TRP A 168 -15.87 4.78 14.21
C TRP A 168 -15.12 5.81 13.35
N ILE A 169 -13.80 5.90 13.43
CA ILE A 169 -13.01 6.79 12.56
C ILE A 169 -13.29 6.48 11.09
N MET A 170 -13.37 5.20 10.72
CA MET A 170 -13.62 4.80 9.33
C MET A 170 -15.02 5.19 8.83
N THR A 171 -15.95 5.59 9.70
CA THR A 171 -17.25 6.16 9.30
C THR A 171 -17.21 7.64 8.96
N LEU A 172 -16.14 8.35 9.31
CA LEU A 172 -16.00 9.79 9.05
C LEU A 172 -15.75 10.04 7.55
N GLY A 173 -16.33 11.12 7.04
CA GLY A 173 -16.10 11.55 5.66
C GLY A 173 -16.41 13.03 5.45
N GLU A 174 -16.90 13.35 4.24
CA GLU A 174 -17.12 14.73 3.81
C GLU A 174 -18.11 15.50 4.72
N LYS A 175 -19.11 14.80 5.30
CA LYS A 175 -20.10 15.41 6.20
C LYS A 175 -19.46 15.97 7.47
N GLU A 176 -18.38 15.37 7.94
CA GLU A 176 -17.61 15.79 9.09
C GLU A 176 -16.41 16.67 8.71
N GLY A 177 -16.25 17.04 7.44
CA GLY A 177 -15.10 17.82 6.96
C GLY A 177 -13.81 17.01 6.81
N VAL A 178 -13.92 15.67 6.74
CA VAL A 178 -12.77 14.76 6.56
C VAL A 178 -12.60 14.43 5.08
N LEU A 179 -11.45 14.78 4.52
CA LEU A 179 -11.08 14.47 3.14
C LEU A 179 -10.92 12.95 2.94
N LYS A 180 -10.25 12.29 3.90
CA LYS A 180 -10.00 10.86 3.85
C LYS A 180 -9.74 10.28 5.24
N THR A 181 -10.24 9.08 5.47
CA THR A 181 -9.84 8.21 6.58
C THR A 181 -8.78 7.21 6.11
N ILE A 182 -7.84 6.87 6.99
CA ILE A 182 -6.77 5.89 6.72
C ILE A 182 -6.77 4.85 7.82
N ASP A 183 -6.99 3.59 7.46
CA ASP A 183 -6.90 2.47 8.37
C ASP A 183 -5.44 2.03 8.57
N LEU A 184 -4.92 2.25 9.78
CA LEU A 184 -3.64 1.72 10.24
C LEU A 184 -3.82 0.46 11.11
N PHE A 185 -4.99 0.31 11.74
CA PHE A 185 -5.26 -0.73 12.72
C PHE A 185 -5.25 -2.12 12.08
N THR A 186 -6.02 -2.30 11.00
CA THR A 186 -6.16 -3.58 10.31
C THR A 186 -4.85 -4.09 9.70
N PRO A 187 -4.13 -3.31 8.86
CA PRO A 187 -2.90 -3.81 8.25
C PRO A 187 -1.81 -4.14 9.27
N MET A 188 -1.72 -3.39 10.37
CA MET A 188 -0.78 -3.70 11.45
C MET A 188 -1.18 -4.94 12.24
N THR A 189 -2.47 -5.11 12.55
CA THR A 189 -2.98 -6.31 13.24
C THR A 189 -2.71 -7.57 12.42
N ASN A 190 -2.99 -7.52 11.11
CA ASN A 190 -2.73 -8.63 10.20
C ASN A 190 -1.24 -8.96 10.10
N PHE A 191 -0.39 -7.92 10.06
CA PHE A 191 1.06 -8.09 10.08
C PHE A 191 1.53 -8.78 11.36
N LEU A 192 1.11 -8.31 12.53
CA LEU A 192 1.49 -8.89 13.82
C LEU A 192 1.03 -10.35 13.92
N HIS A 193 -0.22 -10.65 13.58
CA HIS A 193 -0.76 -12.01 13.60
C HIS A 193 0.08 -12.96 12.73
N ALA A 194 0.27 -12.62 11.44
CA ALA A 194 1.07 -13.42 10.52
C ALA A 194 2.55 -13.54 10.92
N THR A 195 3.07 -12.54 11.66
CA THR A 195 4.45 -12.56 12.16
C THR A 195 4.58 -13.50 13.33
N TYR A 196 3.69 -13.43 14.33
CA TYR A 196 3.72 -14.32 15.49
C TYR A 196 3.44 -15.79 15.17
N GLU A 197 2.64 -16.06 14.13
CA GLU A 197 2.49 -17.42 13.60
C GLU A 197 3.83 -18.03 13.13
N ARG A 198 4.77 -17.20 12.66
CA ARG A 198 6.06 -17.62 12.09
C ARG A 198 7.23 -17.47 13.06
N ASP A 199 7.21 -16.40 13.85
CA ASP A 199 8.24 -16.04 14.82
C ASP A 199 7.57 -15.57 16.14
N PRO A 200 7.27 -16.51 17.06
CA PRO A 200 6.71 -16.19 18.37
C PRO A 200 7.60 -15.30 19.25
N ALA A 201 8.89 -15.15 18.92
CA ALA A 201 9.84 -14.33 19.67
C ALA A 201 9.95 -12.90 19.14
N TYR A 202 9.18 -12.55 18.10
CA TYR A 202 9.17 -11.21 17.52
C TYR A 202 8.81 -10.14 18.57
N SER A 203 9.50 -9.00 18.50
CA SER A 203 9.18 -7.81 19.29
C SER A 203 8.84 -6.66 18.35
N SER A 204 7.62 -6.14 18.48
CA SER A 204 7.14 -4.98 17.74
C SER A 204 7.65 -3.65 18.30
N GLY A 205 8.45 -3.67 19.38
CA GLY A 205 8.81 -2.50 20.17
C GLY A 205 8.49 -2.76 21.63
N ASP A 206 7.87 -1.78 22.30
CA ASP A 206 7.41 -1.93 23.70
C ASP A 206 5.94 -2.38 23.82
N GLY A 207 5.30 -2.74 22.70
CA GLY A 207 3.87 -3.09 22.64
C GLY A 207 2.94 -1.91 22.31
N ILE A 208 3.43 -0.67 22.40
CA ILE A 208 2.67 0.55 22.08
C ILE A 208 3.30 1.32 20.94
N HIS A 209 4.62 1.52 21.00
CA HIS A 209 5.41 2.22 20.01
C HIS A 209 5.96 1.21 19.00
N PRO A 210 5.49 1.25 17.74
CA PRO A 210 5.97 0.34 16.72
C PRO A 210 7.46 0.56 16.43
N ASN A 211 8.18 -0.53 16.16
CA ASN A 211 9.55 -0.48 15.65
C ASN A 211 9.58 0.00 14.18
N ASN A 212 10.77 0.04 13.57
CA ASN A 212 10.93 0.48 12.18
C ASN A 212 10.03 -0.27 11.19
N ILE A 213 9.85 -1.58 11.37
CA ILE A 213 9.00 -2.40 10.50
C ILE A 213 7.54 -1.96 10.66
N GLY A 214 7.07 -1.78 11.90
CA GLY A 214 5.72 -1.28 12.18
C GLY A 214 5.46 0.10 11.56
N HIS A 215 6.40 1.03 11.71
CA HIS A 215 6.34 2.34 11.04
C HIS A 215 6.34 2.24 9.50
N TRP A 216 7.04 1.26 8.92
CA TRP A 216 6.94 1.00 7.48
C TRP A 216 5.58 0.43 7.07
N ILE A 217 4.96 -0.44 7.88
CA ILE A 217 3.57 -0.89 7.63
C ILE A 217 2.61 0.30 7.61
N MET A 218 2.71 1.22 8.58
CA MET A 218 1.92 2.46 8.61
C MET A 218 2.12 3.27 7.32
N THR A 219 3.38 3.45 6.91
CA THR A 219 3.74 4.19 5.69
C THR A 219 3.11 3.59 4.44
N LYS A 220 3.18 2.26 4.30
CA LYS A 220 2.54 1.54 3.18
C LYS A 220 1.03 1.71 3.19
N ALA A 221 0.39 1.67 4.36
CA ALA A 221 -1.05 1.87 4.49
C ALA A 221 -1.47 3.27 4.03
N ILE A 222 -0.71 4.30 4.41
CA ILE A 222 -0.92 5.69 3.96
C ILE A 222 -0.78 5.80 2.44
N ILE A 223 0.34 5.32 1.88
CA ILE A 223 0.62 5.39 0.43
C ILE A 223 -0.45 4.64 -0.38
N LYS A 224 -0.86 3.45 0.08
CA LYS A 224 -1.89 2.63 -0.57
C LYS A 224 -3.23 3.34 -0.59
N GLN A 225 -3.71 3.82 0.56
CA GLN A 225 -5.05 4.38 0.69
C GLN A 225 -5.17 5.78 0.08
N LEU A 226 -4.10 6.57 0.05
CA LEU A 226 -4.10 7.88 -0.61
C LEU A 226 -3.88 7.79 -2.12
N PHE A 227 -2.98 6.92 -2.58
CA PHE A 227 -2.46 6.99 -3.95
C PHE A 227 -2.69 5.73 -4.80
N ASN A 228 -3.29 4.69 -4.21
CA ASN A 228 -3.42 3.36 -4.79
C ASN A 228 -2.08 2.85 -5.36
N ILE A 229 -1.04 2.90 -4.52
CA ILE A 229 0.28 2.34 -4.81
C ILE A 229 0.56 1.23 -3.80
N THR A 230 0.81 0.03 -4.32
CA THR A 230 1.21 -1.12 -3.52
C THR A 230 2.73 -1.20 -3.47
N LEU A 231 3.28 -1.35 -2.27
CA LEU A 231 4.71 -1.52 -2.03
C LEU A 231 4.92 -2.85 -1.29
N ASN A 232 5.63 -3.79 -1.90
CA ASN A 232 5.91 -5.10 -1.31
C ASN A 232 7.31 -5.17 -0.70
N ARG A 233 8.24 -4.38 -1.22
CA ARG A 233 9.63 -4.35 -0.76
C ARG A 233 9.76 -3.42 0.44
N MET A 234 10.73 -3.76 1.29
CA MET A 234 11.14 -2.91 2.39
C MET A 234 12.46 -2.24 1.99
N PRO A 235 12.52 -0.90 1.88
CA PRO A 235 13.74 -0.19 1.55
C PRO A 235 14.84 -0.44 2.58
N PHE A 236 16.11 -0.30 2.16
CA PHE A 236 17.25 -0.58 3.03
C PHE A 236 17.24 0.31 4.29
N TYR A 237 16.84 1.58 4.16
CA TYR A 237 16.81 2.55 5.25
C TYR A 237 15.80 2.22 6.36
N VAL A 238 14.84 1.32 6.10
CA VAL A 238 13.95 0.78 7.14
C VAL A 238 14.66 -0.28 7.97
N GLN A 239 15.48 -1.13 7.34
CA GLN A 239 16.16 -2.27 7.98
C GLN A 239 17.48 -1.87 8.66
N LYS A 240 18.25 -0.99 8.00
CA LYS A 240 19.58 -0.57 8.41
C LYS A 240 19.78 0.86 7.95
N SER A 241 19.92 1.77 8.89
CA SER A 241 20.45 3.10 8.61
C SER A 241 21.78 3.30 9.35
N GLY A 242 22.78 3.79 8.64
CA GLY A 242 24.12 4.09 9.17
C GLY A 242 24.36 5.61 9.21
N PRO A 243 25.24 6.11 10.09
CA PRO A 243 25.56 7.53 10.13
C PRO A 243 25.97 8.06 8.73
N GLY A 244 25.33 9.13 8.28
CA GLY A 244 25.63 9.78 7.01
C GLY A 244 24.87 9.25 5.79
N ASP A 245 23.99 8.26 5.94
CA ASP A 245 23.00 7.97 4.89
C ASP A 245 21.92 9.07 4.80
N PHE A 246 21.30 9.21 3.63
CA PHE A 246 20.36 10.31 3.39
C PHE A 246 19.13 10.24 4.31
N PHE A 247 18.71 9.03 4.71
CA PHE A 247 17.56 8.87 5.57
C PHE A 247 17.84 9.35 6.99
N ASN A 248 18.99 8.99 7.57
CA ASN A 248 19.36 9.51 8.89
C ASN A 248 19.53 11.03 8.85
N LEU A 249 20.10 11.59 7.78
CA LEU A 249 20.18 13.03 7.60
C LEU A 249 18.78 13.67 7.57
N LEU A 250 17.84 13.09 6.81
CA LEU A 250 16.44 13.52 6.77
C LEU A 250 15.78 13.44 8.14
N TRP A 251 15.96 12.33 8.86
CA TRP A 251 15.39 12.11 10.17
C TRP A 251 15.90 13.15 11.19
N PHE A 252 17.22 13.40 11.25
CA PHE A 252 17.79 14.41 12.12
C PHE A 252 17.32 15.83 11.78
N ASP A 253 17.20 16.14 10.48
CA ASP A 253 16.69 17.42 9.99
C ASP A 253 15.23 17.62 10.44
N ASN A 254 14.37 16.62 10.23
CA ASN A 254 12.97 16.62 10.66
C ASN A 254 12.83 16.71 12.17
N GLU A 255 13.65 15.98 12.94
CA GLU A 255 13.63 16.03 14.39
C GLU A 255 14.01 17.42 14.91
N THR A 256 15.04 18.04 14.32
CA THR A 256 15.50 19.38 14.68
C THR A 256 14.40 20.43 14.43
N ILE A 257 13.76 20.39 13.26
CA ILE A 257 12.67 21.30 12.89
C ILE A 257 11.44 21.06 13.77
N SER A 258 11.08 19.79 14.02
CA SER A 258 9.91 19.44 14.81
C SER A 258 10.07 19.83 16.28
N ASN A 259 11.25 19.66 16.86
CA ASN A 259 11.56 20.13 18.22
C ASN A 259 11.49 21.65 18.32
N ALA A 260 12.06 22.37 17.35
CA ALA A 260 11.97 23.83 17.30
C ALA A 260 10.52 24.32 17.28
N TRP A 261 9.68 23.72 16.42
CA TRP A 261 8.25 24.04 16.36
C TRP A 261 7.51 23.67 17.66
N ARG A 262 7.78 22.51 18.26
CA ARG A 262 7.14 22.07 19.52
C ARG A 262 7.38 23.08 20.64
N GLU A 263 8.64 23.50 20.83
CA GLU A 263 9.00 24.42 21.91
C GLU A 263 8.56 25.86 21.62
N GLU A 264 8.60 26.31 20.37
CA GLU A 264 8.12 27.66 19.99
C GLU A 264 6.60 27.81 20.12
N ILE A 265 5.82 26.78 19.73
CA ILE A 265 4.35 26.76 19.89
C ILE A 265 3.96 26.64 21.38
N GLY A 266 4.76 25.91 22.15
CA GLY A 266 4.51 25.62 23.56
C GLY A 266 3.48 24.49 23.77
N HIS A 267 3.64 23.79 24.89
CA HIS A 267 2.83 22.63 25.30
C HIS A 267 2.90 22.41 26.81
N THR A 268 2.04 21.53 27.35
CA THR A 268 1.96 21.26 28.79
C THR A 268 2.83 20.10 29.30
N LEU A 269 3.54 19.36 28.44
CA LEU A 269 4.48 18.35 28.94
C LEU A 269 5.51 18.98 29.91
N PRO A 270 5.78 18.34 31.07
CA PRO A 270 6.73 18.86 32.05
C PRO A 270 8.17 18.95 31.53
N ASN A 271 8.59 17.98 30.72
CA ASN A 271 9.94 17.91 30.19
C ASN A 271 10.05 18.73 28.91
N LYS A 272 10.59 19.94 29.05
CA LYS A 272 10.87 20.88 27.96
C LYS A 272 12.29 20.68 27.43
N ASP A 273 12.47 20.73 26.12
CA ASP A 273 13.79 20.77 25.51
C ASP A 273 14.34 22.21 25.52
N ILE A 274 15.08 22.53 26.58
CA ILE A 274 15.73 23.83 26.74
C ILE A 274 16.87 24.08 25.73
N HIS A 275 17.26 23.06 24.97
CA HIS A 275 18.30 23.14 23.94
C HIS A 275 17.72 23.23 22.52
N ALA A 276 16.39 23.21 22.37
CA ALA A 276 15.74 23.39 21.09
C ALA A 276 16.17 24.72 20.45
N LEU A 277 16.45 24.66 19.14
CA LEU A 277 16.70 25.85 18.35
C LEU A 277 15.37 26.61 18.18
N SER A 278 15.44 27.93 18.00
CA SER A 278 14.30 28.66 17.40
C SER A 278 13.98 28.09 16.01
N VAL A 279 12.73 28.19 15.57
CA VAL A 279 12.31 27.72 14.24
C VAL A 279 13.20 28.27 13.13
N GLU A 280 13.50 29.57 13.15
CA GLU A 280 14.37 30.22 12.17
C GLU A 280 15.76 29.55 12.08
N ASN A 281 16.43 29.36 13.21
CA ASN A 281 17.74 28.70 13.28
C ASN A 281 17.69 27.21 12.90
N ALA A 282 16.58 26.51 13.17
CA ALA A 282 16.41 25.12 12.74
C ALA A 282 16.38 25.02 11.21
N TYR A 283 15.58 25.86 10.55
CA TYR A 283 15.54 25.92 9.08
C TYR A 283 16.87 26.43 8.49
N ALA A 284 17.53 27.40 9.12
CA ALA A 284 18.82 27.91 8.64
C ALA A 284 19.95 26.86 8.69
N LYS A 285 19.87 25.88 9.61
CA LYS A 285 20.82 24.76 9.69
C LYS A 285 20.44 23.58 8.80
N SER A 286 19.23 23.58 8.23
CA SER A 286 18.73 22.45 7.46
C SER A 286 19.54 22.24 6.18
N ASN A 287 19.87 20.99 5.89
CA ASN A 287 20.53 20.60 4.64
C ASN A 287 19.55 19.91 3.66
N ARG A 288 18.27 20.30 3.70
CA ARG A 288 17.16 19.66 2.98
C ARG A 288 17.47 19.42 1.49
N GLN A 289 18.08 20.39 0.81
CA GLN A 289 18.34 20.30 -0.62
C GLN A 289 19.35 19.20 -0.98
N GLU A 290 20.42 19.02 -0.19
CA GLU A 290 21.37 17.93 -0.43
C GLU A 290 20.75 16.58 -0.06
N ILE A 291 19.94 16.52 1.00
CA ILE A 291 19.19 15.31 1.39
C ILE A 291 18.26 14.87 0.26
N ILE A 292 17.47 15.79 -0.32
CA ILE A 292 16.59 15.52 -1.46
C ILE A 292 17.39 14.96 -2.64
N LYS A 293 18.51 15.60 -2.98
CA LYS A 293 19.39 15.16 -4.06
C LYS A 293 19.92 13.74 -3.81
N MET A 294 20.41 13.43 -2.61
CA MET A 294 20.90 12.10 -2.25
C MET A 294 19.81 11.03 -2.35
N ALA A 295 18.62 11.32 -1.81
CA ALA A 295 17.47 10.41 -1.87
C ALA A 295 17.05 10.12 -3.32
N ARG A 296 17.05 11.14 -4.19
CA ARG A 296 16.70 10.99 -5.61
C ARG A 296 17.75 10.24 -6.42
N GLU A 297 19.03 10.41 -6.11
CA GLU A 297 20.09 9.58 -6.71
C GLU A 297 19.98 8.12 -6.27
N ASP A 298 19.62 7.88 -5.00
CA ASP A 298 19.33 6.52 -4.53
C ASP A 298 18.13 5.90 -5.23
N ALA A 299 17.07 6.66 -5.47
CA ALA A 299 15.84 6.22 -6.12
C ALA A 299 16.05 5.66 -7.54
N LYS A 300 17.12 6.06 -8.23
CA LYS A 300 17.50 5.59 -9.58
C LYS A 300 18.23 4.25 -9.57
N ARG A 301 18.66 3.77 -8.40
CA ARG A 301 19.46 2.54 -8.30
C ARG A 301 18.61 1.32 -8.64
N ILE A 302 19.26 0.38 -9.32
CA ILE A 302 18.77 -0.98 -9.51
C ILE A 302 19.50 -1.85 -8.51
N SER A 303 18.78 -2.46 -7.59
CA SER A 303 19.36 -3.42 -6.65
C SER A 303 19.38 -4.80 -7.28
N GLU A 304 20.52 -5.48 -7.15
CA GLU A 304 20.70 -6.85 -7.64
C GLU A 304 20.68 -7.84 -6.47
N SER A 305 19.94 -8.93 -6.63
CA SER A 305 19.92 -10.07 -5.71
C SER A 305 19.72 -11.38 -6.49
N LYS A 306 19.52 -12.50 -5.78
CA LYS A 306 19.08 -13.75 -6.41
C LYS A 306 17.61 -14.04 -6.15
N TRP A 307 16.96 -14.70 -7.10
CA TRP A 307 15.63 -15.29 -6.96
C TRP A 307 15.64 -16.68 -7.59
N LYS A 308 15.42 -17.71 -6.76
CA LYS A 308 15.49 -19.14 -7.17
C LYS A 308 16.75 -19.49 -7.97
N GLY A 309 17.90 -18.90 -7.62
CA GLY A 309 19.18 -19.09 -8.30
C GLY A 309 19.49 -18.08 -9.42
N TYR A 310 18.46 -17.51 -10.05
CA TYR A 310 18.58 -16.53 -11.12
C TYR A 310 18.93 -15.13 -10.60
N ARG A 311 19.61 -14.34 -11.45
CA ARG A 311 19.87 -12.93 -11.16
C ARG A 311 18.55 -12.16 -11.19
N LYS A 312 18.26 -11.42 -10.12
CA LYS A 312 17.08 -10.57 -9.96
C LYS A 312 17.51 -9.11 -9.88
N LEU A 313 16.88 -8.27 -10.68
CA LEU A 313 17.02 -6.82 -10.68
C LEU A 313 15.73 -6.20 -10.16
N ASP A 314 15.82 -5.42 -9.10
CA ASP A 314 14.72 -4.69 -8.48
C ASP A 314 14.94 -3.19 -8.66
N PHE A 315 13.92 -2.48 -9.13
CA PHE A 315 13.98 -1.05 -9.44
C PHE A 315 12.62 -0.39 -9.23
N TYR A 316 12.58 0.94 -9.28
CA TYR A 316 11.33 1.70 -9.23
C TYR A 316 11.10 2.43 -10.56
N LEU A 317 9.85 2.44 -11.01
CA LEU A 317 9.40 3.23 -12.15
C LEU A 317 8.16 4.01 -11.72
N ASP A 318 8.26 5.34 -11.75
CA ASP A 318 7.20 6.28 -11.31
C ASP A 318 6.67 5.96 -9.91
N GLY A 319 7.59 5.64 -8.98
CA GLY A 319 7.32 5.30 -7.59
C GLY A 319 6.75 3.91 -7.35
N ARG A 320 6.66 3.07 -8.38
CA ARG A 320 6.14 1.69 -8.29
C ARG A 320 7.22 0.66 -8.49
N GLU A 321 7.06 -0.48 -7.84
CA GLU A 321 8.07 -1.53 -7.85
C GLU A 321 8.08 -2.30 -9.17
N GLY A 322 9.23 -2.34 -9.85
CA GLY A 322 9.52 -3.23 -10.97
C GLY A 322 10.56 -4.29 -10.59
N THR A 323 10.42 -5.47 -11.18
CA THR A 323 11.35 -6.59 -11.04
C THR A 323 11.63 -7.20 -12.41
N LEU A 324 12.89 -7.52 -12.67
CA LEU A 324 13.34 -8.28 -13.83
C LEU A 324 14.21 -9.44 -13.39
N ILE A 325 13.83 -10.67 -13.74
CA ILE A 325 14.61 -11.88 -13.56
C ILE A 325 15.34 -12.16 -14.87
N VAL A 326 16.64 -12.35 -14.77
CA VAL A 326 17.52 -12.57 -15.92
C VAL A 326 17.83 -14.07 -16.04
N PRO A 327 17.59 -14.68 -17.22
CA PRO A 327 17.93 -16.07 -17.45
C PRO A 327 19.45 -16.28 -17.51
N GLU A 328 19.93 -17.49 -17.21
CA GLU A 328 21.35 -17.81 -17.26
C GLU A 328 21.92 -17.75 -18.69
N ASN A 329 21.12 -18.19 -19.66
CA ASN A 329 21.44 -18.16 -21.09
C ASN A 329 20.37 -17.34 -21.83
N PRO A 330 20.46 -16.00 -21.84
CA PRO A 330 19.46 -15.16 -22.50
C PRO A 330 19.39 -15.42 -24.01
N ARG A 331 18.17 -15.41 -24.55
CA ARG A 331 17.94 -15.44 -26.00
C ARG A 331 18.50 -14.18 -26.66
N GLU A 332 19.02 -14.31 -27.89
CA GLU A 332 19.56 -13.20 -28.67
C GLU A 332 18.50 -12.15 -29.03
N ASP A 333 17.26 -12.57 -29.21
CA ASP A 333 16.11 -11.70 -29.53
C ASP A 333 15.59 -10.91 -28.31
N GLY A 334 16.12 -11.16 -27.11
CA GLY A 334 15.72 -10.48 -25.88
C GLY A 334 14.25 -10.72 -25.51
N MET A 335 13.66 -11.85 -25.90
CA MET A 335 12.28 -12.19 -25.58
C MET A 335 12.04 -12.32 -24.07
N TRP A 336 10.83 -11.96 -23.64
CA TRP A 336 10.48 -11.92 -22.23
C TRP A 336 9.00 -12.22 -21.99
N ILE A 337 8.76 -12.84 -20.85
CA ILE A 337 7.43 -13.07 -20.29
C ILE A 337 7.13 -11.99 -19.25
N TRP A 338 5.88 -11.56 -19.20
CA TRP A 338 5.42 -10.55 -18.28
C TRP A 338 4.30 -11.09 -17.42
N ARG A 339 4.62 -11.33 -16.15
CA ARG A 339 3.60 -11.60 -15.12
C ARG A 339 2.84 -10.33 -14.81
N THR A 340 1.52 -10.34 -15.02
CA THR A 340 0.70 -9.16 -14.71
C THR A 340 0.34 -9.08 -13.23
N GLU A 341 0.31 -10.21 -12.53
CA GLU A 341 0.13 -10.34 -11.07
C GLU A 341 0.92 -11.54 -10.54
N PHE A 342 1.12 -11.57 -9.21
CA PHE A 342 1.58 -12.73 -8.43
C PHE A 342 2.93 -13.37 -8.87
N LEU A 343 3.97 -12.55 -9.06
CA LEU A 343 5.32 -13.05 -9.38
C LEU A 343 5.76 -14.17 -8.41
N GLY A 344 6.07 -15.33 -8.97
CA GLY A 344 6.60 -16.49 -8.23
C GLY A 344 5.56 -17.42 -7.61
N ALA A 345 4.26 -17.10 -7.71
CA ALA A 345 3.19 -18.04 -7.39
C ALA A 345 2.92 -18.96 -8.59
N PHE A 346 2.83 -20.27 -8.36
CA PHE A 346 2.55 -21.28 -9.39
C PHE A 346 3.40 -21.11 -10.66
N ASP A 347 4.71 -20.98 -10.46
CA ASP A 347 5.65 -20.45 -11.45
C ASP A 347 6.29 -21.52 -12.35
N MET A 348 5.63 -22.66 -12.53
CA MET A 348 6.13 -23.79 -13.33
C MET A 348 6.42 -23.36 -14.77
N ALA A 349 5.49 -22.65 -15.40
CA ALA A 349 5.67 -22.11 -16.75
C ALA A 349 6.75 -21.02 -16.78
N ASP A 350 6.79 -20.13 -15.78
CA ASP A 350 7.78 -19.06 -15.67
C ASP A 350 9.21 -19.62 -15.62
N MET A 351 9.42 -20.63 -14.76
CA MET A 351 10.70 -21.29 -14.59
C MET A 351 11.11 -22.07 -15.84
N ALA A 352 10.15 -22.67 -16.56
CA ALA A 352 10.42 -23.34 -17.83
C ALA A 352 10.85 -22.34 -18.93
N MET A 353 10.17 -21.19 -19.04
CA MET A 353 10.55 -20.11 -19.95
C MET A 353 11.92 -19.50 -19.59
N LEU A 354 12.18 -19.26 -18.29
CA LEU A 354 13.50 -18.77 -17.83
C LEU A 354 14.63 -19.73 -18.23
N LYS A 355 14.43 -21.05 -18.13
CA LYS A 355 15.40 -22.05 -18.58
C LYS A 355 15.65 -22.02 -20.09
N GLN A 356 14.65 -21.62 -20.88
CA GLN A 356 14.77 -21.43 -22.33
C GLN A 356 15.31 -20.05 -22.74
N GLY A 357 15.73 -19.22 -21.78
CA GLY A 357 16.39 -17.95 -22.06
C GLY A 357 15.46 -16.75 -22.16
N TYR A 358 14.19 -16.87 -21.79
CA TYR A 358 13.27 -15.74 -21.68
C TYR A 358 13.53 -14.97 -20.39
N TYR A 359 13.49 -13.63 -20.45
CA TYR A 359 13.44 -12.84 -19.22
C TYR A 359 12.06 -12.91 -18.59
N LEU A 360 11.97 -12.75 -17.27
CA LEU A 360 10.70 -12.66 -16.55
C LEU A 360 10.58 -11.29 -15.89
N ALA A 361 9.58 -10.53 -16.28
CA ALA A 361 9.32 -9.20 -15.74
C ALA A 361 8.04 -9.15 -14.91
N TYR A 362 8.03 -8.27 -13.92
CA TYR A 362 6.88 -7.94 -13.09
C TYR A 362 6.86 -6.45 -12.77
N TYR A 363 5.68 -5.85 -12.81
CA TYR A 363 5.46 -4.46 -12.42
C TYR A 363 4.30 -4.38 -11.44
N CYS A 364 4.57 -3.92 -10.21
CA CYS A 364 3.62 -3.91 -9.13
C CYS A 364 2.63 -2.74 -9.27
N ILE A 365 1.57 -3.00 -10.03
CA ILE A 365 0.39 -2.14 -10.19
C ILE A 365 -0.86 -2.85 -9.67
N SER A 366 -0.69 -3.70 -8.65
CA SER A 366 -1.75 -4.51 -8.07
C SER A 366 -2.90 -3.66 -7.52
N ASP A 367 -4.09 -4.25 -7.53
CA ASP A 367 -5.38 -3.65 -7.12
C ASP A 367 -5.75 -2.38 -7.91
N MET A 368 -5.31 -2.31 -9.17
CA MET A 368 -5.84 -1.38 -10.15
C MET A 368 -6.81 -2.05 -11.14
N TYR A 369 -7.03 -3.36 -10.98
CA TYR A 369 -8.06 -4.17 -11.64
C TYR A 369 -8.04 -4.06 -13.17
N GLY A 370 -6.87 -3.84 -13.78
CA GLY A 370 -6.72 -3.69 -15.24
C GLY A 370 -7.40 -2.45 -15.82
N ASN A 371 -7.70 -1.41 -15.02
CA ASN A 371 -8.37 -0.20 -15.49
C ASN A 371 -7.50 0.59 -16.50
N ALA A 372 -8.08 1.64 -17.11
CA ALA A 372 -7.39 2.42 -18.13
C ALA A 372 -6.06 3.06 -17.65
N LYS A 373 -5.96 3.40 -16.36
CA LYS A 373 -4.72 3.92 -15.77
C LYS A 373 -3.67 2.82 -15.61
N ALA A 374 -4.06 1.63 -15.17
CA ALA A 374 -3.19 0.45 -15.08
C ALA A 374 -2.62 0.08 -16.46
N VAL A 375 -3.48 0.04 -17.48
CA VAL A 375 -3.07 -0.26 -18.86
C VAL A 375 -2.07 0.78 -19.40
N LYS A 376 -2.21 2.06 -19.02
CA LYS A 376 -1.22 3.09 -19.39
C LYS A 376 0.11 2.88 -18.66
N LEU A 377 0.08 2.60 -17.37
CA LEU A 377 1.27 2.30 -16.56
C LEU A 377 2.00 1.05 -17.10
N MET A 378 1.26 0.05 -17.57
CA MET A 378 1.84 -1.09 -18.27
C MET A 378 2.60 -0.63 -19.52
N GLU A 379 2.02 0.21 -20.38
CA GLU A 379 2.74 0.69 -21.56
C GLU A 379 4.01 1.49 -21.22
N GLU A 380 3.97 2.31 -20.18
CA GLU A 380 5.15 3.02 -19.64
C GLU A 380 6.23 2.03 -19.17
N PHE A 381 5.84 0.97 -18.47
CA PHE A 381 6.76 -0.10 -18.06
C PHE A 381 7.37 -0.86 -19.24
N ARG A 382 6.57 -1.23 -20.26
CA ARG A 382 7.09 -1.87 -21.48
C ARG A 382 8.12 -0.98 -22.16
N GLY A 383 7.83 0.31 -22.29
CA GLY A 383 8.76 1.30 -22.82
C GLY A 383 10.06 1.39 -22.03
N PHE A 384 9.99 1.36 -20.69
CA PHE A 384 11.17 1.31 -19.83
C PHE A 384 11.99 0.02 -20.03
N ILE A 385 11.33 -1.14 -20.08
CA ILE A 385 11.99 -2.43 -20.30
C ILE A 385 12.76 -2.45 -21.63
N MET A 386 12.14 -2.00 -22.71
CA MET A 386 12.80 -1.89 -24.02
C MET A 386 13.93 -0.86 -24.02
N GLY A 387 13.68 0.33 -23.45
CA GLY A 387 14.61 1.44 -23.50
C GLY A 387 15.86 1.20 -22.67
N TYR A 388 15.68 0.68 -21.44
CA TYR A 388 16.73 0.50 -20.46
C TYR A 388 17.41 -0.87 -20.57
N PHE A 389 16.63 -1.96 -20.60
CA PHE A 389 17.17 -3.33 -20.64
C PHE A 389 17.34 -3.88 -22.07
N LYS A 390 16.90 -3.15 -23.10
CA LYS A 390 17.07 -3.53 -24.52
C LYS A 390 16.38 -4.85 -24.88
N LEU A 391 15.27 -5.18 -24.22
CA LEU A 391 14.48 -6.38 -24.50
C LEU A 391 13.51 -6.18 -25.68
N SER A 392 13.00 -7.30 -26.20
CA SER A 392 12.05 -7.33 -27.32
C SER A 392 10.83 -6.42 -27.11
N ALA A 393 10.30 -5.87 -28.20
CA ALA A 393 9.16 -4.97 -28.15
C ALA A 393 7.83 -5.66 -27.78
N LYS A 394 7.74 -6.98 -27.98
CA LYS A 394 6.48 -7.74 -27.86
C LYS A 394 6.60 -8.83 -26.78
N PRO A 395 6.28 -8.55 -25.50
CA PRO A 395 6.23 -9.58 -24.48
C PRO A 395 5.15 -10.63 -24.74
N ILE A 396 5.28 -11.77 -24.06
CA ILE A 396 4.18 -12.70 -23.80
C ILE A 396 3.61 -12.36 -22.41
N LEU A 397 2.30 -12.10 -22.31
CA LEU A 397 1.68 -11.75 -21.02
C LEU A 397 1.08 -12.97 -20.34
N PHE A 398 1.38 -13.12 -19.04
CA PHE A 398 0.85 -14.17 -18.18
C PHE A 398 -0.20 -13.55 -17.25
N GLY A 399 -1.48 -13.80 -17.53
CA GLY A 399 -2.64 -13.26 -16.81
C GLY A 399 -3.32 -14.31 -15.95
N PHE A 400 -2.89 -14.43 -14.68
CA PHE A 400 -3.44 -15.41 -13.74
C PHE A 400 -4.47 -14.78 -12.82
N SER A 401 -5.61 -15.45 -12.61
CA SER A 401 -6.68 -14.93 -11.74
C SER A 401 -7.02 -13.48 -12.13
N ARG A 402 -7.03 -12.54 -11.18
CA ARG A 402 -7.24 -11.10 -11.46
C ARG A 402 -6.25 -10.50 -12.47
N GLY A 403 -5.09 -11.13 -12.67
CA GLY A 403 -4.13 -10.79 -13.72
C GLY A 403 -4.72 -10.84 -15.13
N GLY A 404 -5.76 -11.66 -15.37
CA GLY A 404 -6.53 -11.69 -16.61
C GLY A 404 -7.10 -10.33 -17.01
N LEU A 405 -7.56 -9.54 -16.03
CA LEU A 405 -8.06 -8.17 -16.23
C LEU A 405 -6.99 -7.27 -16.88
N TYR A 406 -5.74 -7.40 -16.44
CA TYR A 406 -4.63 -6.59 -16.95
C TYR A 406 -4.16 -7.10 -18.32
N ALA A 407 -3.92 -8.41 -18.44
CA ALA A 407 -3.37 -9.01 -19.65
C ALA A 407 -4.27 -8.76 -20.87
N VAL A 408 -5.58 -8.98 -20.73
CA VAL A 408 -6.53 -8.80 -21.83
C VAL A 408 -6.80 -7.33 -22.12
N ASN A 409 -7.00 -6.48 -21.10
CA ASN A 409 -7.23 -5.05 -21.34
C ASN A 409 -6.01 -4.36 -21.96
N TYR A 410 -4.79 -4.73 -21.56
CA TYR A 410 -3.57 -4.22 -22.17
C TYR A 410 -3.47 -4.65 -23.64
N THR A 411 -3.66 -5.95 -23.91
CA THR A 411 -3.62 -6.50 -25.27
C THR A 411 -4.67 -5.88 -26.17
N ALA A 412 -5.91 -5.71 -25.70
CA ALA A 412 -6.98 -5.09 -26.48
C ALA A 412 -6.61 -3.67 -26.95
N LYS A 413 -5.86 -2.91 -26.14
CA LYS A 413 -5.46 -1.54 -26.46
C LYS A 413 -4.14 -1.48 -27.25
N TYR A 414 -3.21 -2.38 -26.97
CA TYR A 414 -1.84 -2.37 -27.49
C TYR A 414 -1.49 -3.66 -28.23
N PHE A 415 -2.42 -4.22 -29.01
CA PHE A 415 -2.29 -5.53 -29.65
C PHE A 415 -1.04 -5.68 -30.53
N LEU A 416 -0.57 -4.60 -31.16
CA LEU A 416 0.67 -4.60 -31.95
C LEU A 416 1.94 -4.87 -31.11
N TYR A 417 1.85 -4.74 -29.80
CA TYR A 417 2.96 -4.85 -28.84
C TYR A 417 2.89 -6.13 -28.00
N VAL A 418 2.10 -7.12 -28.41
CA VAL A 418 1.94 -8.39 -27.68
C VAL A 418 2.22 -9.56 -28.63
N THR A 419 2.96 -10.55 -28.15
CA THR A 419 3.25 -11.78 -28.90
C THR A 419 2.16 -12.82 -28.71
N ALA A 420 1.81 -13.12 -27.45
CA ALA A 420 0.79 -14.09 -27.09
C ALA A 420 0.30 -13.87 -25.66
N LEU A 421 -0.82 -14.51 -25.31
CA LEU A 421 -1.34 -14.57 -23.95
C LEU A 421 -1.31 -15.99 -23.40
N TYR A 422 -0.87 -16.12 -22.15
CA TYR A 422 -1.17 -17.25 -21.30
C TYR A 422 -2.09 -16.80 -20.17
N LEU A 423 -3.33 -17.27 -20.19
CA LEU A 423 -4.34 -17.00 -19.18
C LEU A 423 -4.56 -18.23 -18.30
N ASP A 424 -4.60 -18.08 -16.97
CA ASP A 424 -4.86 -19.19 -16.05
C ASP A 424 -5.91 -18.81 -15.00
N ALA A 425 -7.02 -19.56 -14.99
CA ALA A 425 -8.26 -19.24 -14.28
C ALA A 425 -8.54 -17.72 -14.26
N PRO A 426 -8.56 -17.06 -15.44
CA PRO A 426 -8.51 -15.61 -15.53
C PRO A 426 -9.84 -15.00 -15.11
N VAL A 427 -9.77 -13.90 -14.36
CA VAL A 427 -10.91 -13.00 -14.23
C VAL A 427 -11.02 -12.20 -15.51
N LEU A 428 -12.17 -12.31 -16.16
CA LEU A 428 -12.50 -11.64 -17.42
C LEU A 428 -13.76 -10.79 -17.34
N ASP A 429 -14.48 -10.83 -16.20
CA ASP A 429 -15.65 -10.01 -15.91
C ASP A 429 -15.66 -9.60 -14.44
N ILE A 430 -15.66 -8.29 -14.16
CA ILE A 430 -15.66 -7.76 -12.78
C ILE A 430 -16.96 -8.09 -12.02
N ASN A 431 -18.05 -8.37 -12.74
CA ASN A 431 -19.31 -8.80 -12.14
C ASN A 431 -19.27 -10.27 -11.66
N SER A 432 -18.42 -11.10 -12.27
CA SER A 432 -18.11 -12.44 -11.76
C SER A 432 -17.22 -12.32 -10.53
N TRP A 433 -16.00 -11.81 -10.70
CA TRP A 433 -15.10 -11.47 -9.59
C TRP A 433 -14.48 -10.09 -9.85
N PRO A 434 -14.46 -9.16 -8.88
CA PRO A 434 -14.65 -9.39 -7.45
C PRO A 434 -16.09 -9.23 -6.94
N ARG A 435 -17.07 -8.87 -7.78
CA ARG A 435 -18.44 -8.59 -7.29
C ARG A 435 -19.18 -9.81 -6.73
N GLY A 436 -19.06 -10.98 -7.38
CA GLY A 436 -19.84 -12.17 -7.01
C GLY A 436 -21.33 -12.04 -7.37
N ALA A 437 -21.67 -11.42 -8.50
CA ALA A 437 -23.06 -11.26 -8.94
C ALA A 437 -23.67 -12.51 -9.56
N GLY A 438 -22.85 -13.51 -9.89
CA GLY A 438 -23.28 -14.80 -10.43
C GLY A 438 -23.17 -15.94 -9.42
N VAL A 439 -22.63 -17.09 -9.83
CA VAL A 439 -22.36 -18.24 -8.97
C VAL A 439 -21.01 -18.14 -8.24
N GLY A 440 -20.15 -17.21 -8.65
CA GLY A 440 -18.86 -16.98 -8.01
C GLY A 440 -18.99 -16.35 -6.62
N GLU A 441 -18.13 -16.76 -5.70
CA GLU A 441 -18.15 -16.29 -4.30
C GLU A 441 -17.93 -14.78 -4.14
N GLY A 442 -17.21 -14.16 -5.08
CA GLY A 442 -16.82 -12.75 -5.00
C GLY A 442 -15.85 -12.45 -3.85
N THR A 443 -15.51 -11.18 -3.68
CA THR A 443 -14.67 -10.71 -2.58
C THR A 443 -15.07 -9.26 -2.23
N PRO A 444 -15.95 -9.05 -1.24
CA PRO A 444 -16.55 -7.74 -0.97
C PRO A 444 -15.56 -6.58 -0.83
N GLY A 445 -14.46 -6.78 -0.09
CA GLY A 445 -13.41 -5.76 0.03
C GLY A 445 -12.77 -5.38 -1.31
N CYS A 446 -12.48 -6.38 -2.16
CA CYS A 446 -11.97 -6.13 -3.51
C CYS A 446 -13.04 -5.50 -4.42
N TRP A 447 -14.33 -5.75 -4.19
CA TRP A 447 -15.41 -5.10 -4.94
C TRP A 447 -15.45 -3.60 -4.68
N GLU A 448 -15.33 -3.17 -3.43
CA GLU A 448 -15.25 -1.74 -3.09
C GLU A 448 -14.03 -1.07 -3.74
N GLU A 449 -12.86 -1.73 -3.71
CA GLU A 449 -11.66 -1.23 -4.41
C GLU A 449 -11.84 -1.16 -5.92
N CYS A 450 -12.47 -2.17 -6.53
CA CYS A 450 -12.75 -2.24 -7.95
C CYS A 450 -13.69 -1.12 -8.39
N LYS A 451 -14.77 -0.86 -7.62
CA LYS A 451 -15.69 0.26 -7.83
C LYS A 451 -14.95 1.59 -7.85
N MET A 452 -14.08 1.84 -6.88
CA MET A 452 -13.25 3.04 -6.86
C MET A 452 -12.32 3.16 -8.07
N CYS A 453 -11.72 2.04 -8.52
CA CYS A 453 -10.81 2.03 -9.66
C CYS A 453 -11.50 2.36 -11.00
N TYR A 454 -12.77 1.97 -11.15
CA TYR A 454 -13.54 2.20 -12.38
C TYR A 454 -14.54 3.36 -12.27
N GLY A 455 -14.69 3.98 -11.10
CA GLY A 455 -15.70 5.02 -10.86
C GLY A 455 -17.11 4.47 -10.90
N LEU A 456 -17.31 3.24 -10.42
CA LEU A 456 -18.60 2.54 -10.41
C LEU A 456 -19.30 2.67 -9.06
N THR A 457 -20.62 2.55 -9.14
CA THR A 457 -21.54 2.26 -8.04
C THR A 457 -22.19 0.90 -8.27
N ASP A 458 -22.85 0.35 -7.25
CA ASP A 458 -23.58 -0.92 -7.40
C ASP A 458 -24.69 -0.80 -8.46
N GLU A 459 -25.32 0.38 -8.59
CA GLU A 459 -26.36 0.65 -9.58
C GLU A 459 -25.82 0.69 -11.02
N THR A 460 -24.59 1.18 -11.22
CA THR A 460 -23.98 1.30 -12.55
C THR A 460 -23.26 0.02 -13.00
N ALA A 461 -22.91 -0.87 -12.08
CA ALA A 461 -22.06 -2.03 -12.33
C ALA A 461 -22.67 -3.04 -13.33
N ASP A 462 -24.00 -3.21 -13.31
CA ASP A 462 -24.71 -4.10 -14.23
C ASP A 462 -24.61 -3.63 -15.70
N SER A 463 -24.40 -2.33 -15.91
CA SER A 463 -24.29 -1.72 -17.25
C SER A 463 -22.85 -1.56 -17.73
N PHE A 464 -21.86 -2.00 -16.94
CA PHE A 464 -20.46 -1.87 -17.27
C PHE A 464 -20.08 -2.78 -18.45
N ASN A 465 -19.52 -2.18 -19.51
CA ASN A 465 -19.22 -2.84 -20.79
C ASN A 465 -17.75 -2.68 -21.21
N GLN A 466 -16.87 -2.54 -20.23
CA GLN A 466 -15.43 -2.40 -20.46
C GLN A 466 -14.65 -3.56 -19.84
N ASN A 467 -15.28 -4.72 -19.64
CA ASN A 467 -14.62 -5.93 -19.20
C ASN A 467 -13.69 -6.49 -20.29
N PRO A 468 -12.71 -7.34 -19.93
CA PRO A 468 -11.99 -8.16 -20.89
C PRO A 468 -12.87 -8.89 -21.90
N LEU A 469 -13.99 -9.50 -21.45
CA LEU A 469 -14.92 -10.20 -22.35
C LEU A 469 -15.52 -9.27 -23.42
N ASP A 470 -15.81 -8.01 -23.08
CA ASP A 470 -16.36 -7.02 -24.02
C ASP A 470 -15.35 -6.60 -25.11
N LYS A 471 -14.06 -6.88 -24.89
CA LYS A 471 -12.94 -6.44 -25.74
C LYS A 471 -12.30 -7.56 -26.54
N VAL A 472 -12.80 -8.79 -26.43
CA VAL A 472 -12.25 -9.97 -27.12
C VAL A 472 -12.14 -9.76 -28.62
N GLN A 473 -13.09 -9.05 -29.23
CA GLN A 473 -13.07 -8.78 -30.68
C GLN A 473 -11.76 -8.10 -31.13
N ALA A 474 -11.21 -7.18 -30.34
CA ALA A 474 -9.96 -6.50 -30.69
C ALA A 474 -8.77 -7.47 -30.77
N LEU A 475 -8.76 -8.52 -29.95
CA LEU A 475 -7.72 -9.54 -29.98
C LEU A 475 -7.91 -10.51 -31.15
N LEU A 476 -9.16 -10.84 -31.48
CA LEU A 476 -9.50 -11.66 -32.65
C LEU A 476 -9.09 -10.97 -33.96
N ASP A 477 -9.42 -9.69 -34.09
CA ASP A 477 -9.07 -8.87 -35.27
C ASP A 477 -7.54 -8.78 -35.45
N ALA A 478 -6.81 -8.76 -34.34
CA ALA A 478 -5.34 -8.76 -34.31
C ALA A 478 -4.71 -10.16 -34.38
N ALA A 479 -5.53 -11.23 -34.47
CA ALA A 479 -5.11 -12.62 -34.49
C ALA A 479 -4.16 -13.01 -33.33
N ILE A 480 -4.40 -12.47 -32.13
CA ILE A 480 -3.55 -12.73 -30.96
C ILE A 480 -3.65 -14.20 -30.53
N PRO A 481 -2.53 -14.95 -30.46
CA PRO A 481 -2.51 -16.29 -29.90
C PRO A 481 -2.80 -16.30 -28.40
N VAL A 482 -3.67 -17.21 -27.97
CA VAL A 482 -4.05 -17.35 -26.57
C VAL A 482 -4.08 -18.83 -26.17
N ILE A 483 -3.38 -19.15 -25.09
CA ILE A 483 -3.62 -20.38 -24.34
C ILE A 483 -4.33 -20.06 -23.02
N LEU A 484 -5.44 -20.75 -22.76
CA LEU A 484 -6.24 -20.62 -21.55
C LEU A 484 -6.21 -21.94 -20.78
N VAL A 485 -5.78 -21.88 -19.53
CA VAL A 485 -5.88 -22.98 -18.56
C VAL A 485 -6.92 -22.60 -17.51
N ALA A 486 -7.80 -23.53 -17.14
CA ALA A 486 -8.78 -23.29 -16.07
C ALA A 486 -9.12 -24.61 -15.36
N GLY A 487 -9.61 -24.50 -14.13
CA GLY A 487 -10.30 -25.59 -13.44
C GLY A 487 -11.80 -25.54 -13.73
N ASP A 488 -12.44 -26.69 -13.92
CA ASP A 488 -13.89 -26.76 -14.18
C ASP A 488 -14.76 -26.67 -12.90
N ALA A 489 -14.14 -26.75 -11.72
CA ALA A 489 -14.80 -26.66 -10.41
C ALA A 489 -14.42 -25.37 -9.64
N ASP A 490 -13.94 -24.33 -10.33
CA ASP A 490 -13.59 -23.05 -9.71
C ASP A 490 -14.85 -22.32 -9.18
N THR A 491 -14.91 -22.10 -7.86
CA THR A 491 -16.01 -21.36 -7.20
C THR A 491 -15.69 -19.88 -6.98
N LEU A 492 -14.42 -19.48 -7.08
CA LEU A 492 -14.00 -18.09 -6.87
C LEU A 492 -14.03 -17.29 -8.17
N VAL A 493 -13.51 -17.88 -9.24
CA VAL A 493 -13.52 -17.33 -10.60
C VAL A 493 -14.12 -18.38 -11.54
N PRO A 494 -15.46 -18.59 -11.50
CA PRO A 494 -16.08 -19.69 -12.24
C PRO A 494 -15.75 -19.69 -13.72
N TYR A 495 -15.35 -20.86 -14.23
CA TYR A 495 -15.04 -21.04 -15.64
C TYR A 495 -16.22 -20.64 -16.53
N SER A 496 -17.44 -21.02 -16.14
CA SER A 496 -18.68 -20.70 -16.87
C SER A 496 -18.95 -19.20 -17.02
N GLU A 497 -18.43 -18.38 -16.10
CA GLU A 497 -18.64 -16.93 -16.10
C GLU A 497 -17.53 -16.18 -16.84
N ASN A 498 -16.35 -16.79 -16.96
CA ASN A 498 -15.13 -16.18 -17.50
C ASN A 498 -14.59 -16.99 -18.68
N GLY A 499 -13.78 -18.01 -18.40
CA GLY A 499 -13.02 -18.75 -19.41
C GLY A 499 -13.90 -19.44 -20.47
N GLU A 500 -15.07 -19.93 -20.12
CA GLU A 500 -16.00 -20.58 -21.06
C GLU A 500 -16.55 -19.58 -22.07
N LYS A 501 -16.94 -18.38 -21.61
CA LYS A 501 -17.41 -17.30 -22.49
C LYS A 501 -16.30 -16.85 -23.42
N PHE A 502 -15.08 -16.68 -22.91
CA PHE A 502 -13.92 -16.34 -23.72
C PHE A 502 -13.61 -17.43 -24.76
N ALA A 503 -13.60 -18.70 -24.36
CA ALA A 503 -13.34 -19.84 -25.23
C ALA A 503 -14.35 -19.94 -26.38
N LYS A 504 -15.64 -19.73 -26.10
CA LYS A 504 -16.71 -19.69 -27.12
C LYS A 504 -16.47 -18.60 -28.17
N LEU A 505 -16.00 -17.42 -27.75
CA LEU A 505 -15.67 -16.34 -28.68
C LEU A 505 -14.43 -16.65 -29.53
N TYR A 506 -13.49 -17.44 -29.01
CA TYR A 506 -12.20 -17.75 -29.65
C TYR A 506 -12.16 -19.05 -30.47
N GLU A 507 -13.18 -19.91 -30.37
CA GLU A 507 -13.18 -21.30 -30.87
C GLU A 507 -12.76 -21.41 -32.35
N ASN A 508 -13.14 -20.43 -33.18
CA ASN A 508 -12.90 -20.44 -34.64
C ASN A 508 -11.68 -19.61 -35.07
N SER A 509 -10.87 -19.11 -34.13
CA SER A 509 -9.72 -18.24 -34.43
C SER A 509 -8.52 -18.98 -35.05
N GLY A 510 -8.41 -20.30 -34.84
CA GLY A 510 -7.21 -21.07 -35.20
C GLY A 510 -5.95 -20.71 -34.39
N LYS A 511 -6.07 -19.85 -33.38
CA LYS A 511 -4.97 -19.33 -32.55
C LYS A 511 -5.26 -19.49 -31.05
N PHE A 512 -6.14 -20.44 -30.71
CA PHE A 512 -6.60 -20.67 -29.34
C PHE A 512 -6.32 -22.11 -28.89
N LYS A 513 -5.83 -22.27 -27.67
CA LYS A 513 -5.68 -23.57 -26.99
C LYS A 513 -6.33 -23.50 -25.61
N LEU A 514 -7.25 -24.42 -25.34
CA LEU A 514 -7.90 -24.57 -24.04
C LEU A 514 -7.37 -25.82 -23.33
N ILE A 515 -7.03 -25.69 -22.05
CA ILE A 515 -6.73 -26.81 -21.17
C ILE A 515 -7.63 -26.69 -19.94
N LEU A 516 -8.64 -27.55 -19.86
CA LEU A 516 -9.55 -27.61 -18.71
C LEU A 516 -9.11 -28.75 -17.78
N LYS A 517 -8.82 -28.41 -16.52
CA LYS A 517 -8.42 -29.36 -15.48
C LYS A 517 -9.69 -29.91 -14.81
N PRO A 518 -9.96 -31.22 -14.91
CA PRO A 518 -11.16 -31.82 -14.32
C PRO A 518 -11.09 -31.81 -12.80
N ASP A 519 -12.23 -31.55 -12.17
CA ASP A 519 -12.44 -31.50 -10.72
C ASP A 519 -11.51 -30.51 -9.99
N CYS A 520 -11.00 -29.51 -10.71
CA CYS A 520 -10.03 -28.54 -10.19
C CYS A 520 -10.71 -27.20 -9.88
N GLY A 521 -10.49 -26.67 -8.67
CA GLY A 521 -10.95 -25.35 -8.26
C GLY A 521 -10.05 -24.21 -8.78
N HIS A 522 -10.10 -23.05 -8.11
CA HIS A 522 -9.26 -21.90 -8.46
C HIS A 522 -7.76 -22.20 -8.41
N HIS A 523 -7.37 -23.01 -7.44
CA HIS A 523 -6.00 -23.47 -7.24
C HIS A 523 -5.93 -24.99 -7.37
N PRO A 524 -4.77 -25.54 -7.76
CA PRO A 524 -3.54 -24.82 -8.13
C PRO A 524 -3.63 -24.15 -9.50
N HIS A 525 -3.00 -22.99 -9.68
CA HIS A 525 -2.75 -22.44 -11.02
C HIS A 525 -1.62 -23.21 -11.71
N SER A 526 -1.48 -23.00 -13.02
CA SER A 526 -0.57 -23.69 -13.92
C SER A 526 -0.86 -25.19 -14.07
N LEU A 527 -0.11 -25.83 -14.95
CA LEU A 527 0.07 -27.28 -14.99
C LEU A 527 1.34 -27.65 -14.21
N GLU A 528 1.33 -28.82 -13.59
CA GLU A 528 2.52 -29.41 -12.97
C GLU A 528 3.61 -29.66 -14.03
N ASP A 529 3.22 -30.25 -15.16
CA ASP A 529 4.02 -30.27 -16.38
C ASP A 529 3.59 -29.12 -17.30
N PRO A 530 4.38 -28.02 -17.39
CA PRO A 530 4.02 -26.87 -18.20
C PRO A 530 4.27 -27.08 -19.69
N THR A 531 4.82 -28.23 -20.14
CA THR A 531 5.21 -28.47 -21.54
C THR A 531 4.13 -28.07 -22.56
N PRO A 532 2.84 -28.44 -22.39
CA PRO A 532 1.81 -28.05 -23.36
C PRO A 532 1.59 -26.53 -23.49
N ILE A 533 1.91 -25.76 -22.44
CA ILE A 533 1.87 -24.29 -22.45
C ILE A 533 3.09 -23.76 -23.16
N ILE A 534 4.27 -24.28 -22.82
CA ILE A 534 5.54 -23.81 -23.37
C ILE A 534 5.63 -24.05 -24.88
N ASP A 535 5.22 -25.23 -25.34
CA ASP A 535 5.21 -25.57 -26.77
C ASP A 535 4.34 -24.58 -27.56
N PHE A 536 3.12 -24.33 -27.07
CA PHE A 536 2.20 -23.37 -27.71
C PHE A 536 2.80 -21.96 -27.78
N LEU A 537 3.46 -21.51 -26.71
CA LEU A 537 4.05 -20.16 -26.65
C LEU A 537 5.27 -20.02 -27.56
N ASN A 538 6.09 -21.08 -27.68
CA ASN A 538 7.23 -21.09 -28.60
C ASN A 538 6.79 -21.04 -30.06
N ASP A 539 5.74 -21.77 -30.41
CA ASP A 539 5.14 -21.78 -31.77
C ASP A 539 4.60 -20.39 -32.19
N CYS A 540 4.46 -19.44 -31.25
CA CYS A 540 3.99 -18.08 -31.54
C CYS A 540 5.11 -17.09 -31.93
N ILE A 541 6.38 -17.47 -31.74
CA ILE A 541 7.55 -16.62 -32.01
C ILE A 541 8.19 -16.95 -33.36
N GLU A 542 7.97 -18.17 -33.85
CA GLU A 542 8.30 -18.61 -35.22
C GLU A 542 7.37 -17.98 -36.26
#